data_AF-A0A6I6SKX9-F1
#
_entry.id   AF-A0A6I6SKX9-F1
#
_cell.length_a   1.000
_cell.length_b   1.000
_cell.length_c   1.000
_cell.angle_alpha   90.00
_cell.angle_beta   90.00
_cell.angle_gamma   90.00
#
_symmetry.space_group_name_H-M   'P 1'
#
loop_
_entity.id
_entity.type
_entity.pdbx_description
1 polymer ?
#
loop_
_entity_poly.entity_id
_entity_poly.type
_entity_poly.pdbx_seq_one_letter_code
_entity_poly.pdbx_strand_id
1 'polypeptide(L)'
;MSVKYMLTLLAVVAALIALVVSQFEALAGSRQLQILDLSGTSSWLARQNLGQRAVEQILENPLLGRFGGHISSAEVTGGYAHSMLSAWVNYGLLGFVLYLGLTVSAFFGAAYRMLVVGDRAAGWVFAFSINFVCLLLIVLAKPVFWPLPALGWGAYANALATARWAPGSDTARQDGATGAHHDESGQHDAARDSQGRNDNESGTPDLRPSAL
;
A
#
# COMPACT_ATOMS: atom_id res chain seq x y z
N MET A 1 -43.52 19.59 10.21
CA MET A 1 -43.01 18.78 11.35
C MET A 1 -43.89 19.03 12.57
N SER A 2 -44.20 18.01 13.38
CA SER A 2 -44.87 18.25 14.67
C SER A 2 -43.92 18.98 15.63
N VAL A 3 -44.45 19.96 16.39
CA VAL A 3 -43.68 20.81 17.32
C VAL A 3 -42.83 19.98 18.30
N LYS A 4 -43.33 18.79 18.69
CA LYS A 4 -42.62 17.84 19.54
C LYS A 4 -41.27 17.40 18.94
N TYR A 5 -41.24 17.07 17.65
CA TYR A 5 -40.00 16.65 16.96
C TYR A 5 -39.01 17.82 16.78
N MET A 6 -39.54 19.03 16.56
CA MET A 6 -38.72 20.24 16.47
C MET A 6 -38.03 20.54 17.80
N LEU A 7 -38.76 20.45 18.92
CA LEU A 7 -38.20 20.62 20.26
C LEU A 7 -37.18 19.52 20.62
N THR A 8 -37.44 18.26 20.29
CA THR A 8 -36.45 17.18 20.53
C THR A 8 -35.20 17.37 19.68
N LEU A 9 -35.32 17.79 18.41
CA LEU A 9 -34.17 18.07 17.56
C LEU A 9 -33.33 19.22 18.13
N LEU A 10 -33.98 20.30 18.58
CA LEU A 10 -33.31 21.46 19.16
C LEU A 10 -32.60 21.09 20.47
N ALA A 11 -33.21 20.26 21.32
CA ALA A 11 -32.59 19.73 22.52
C ALA A 11 -31.38 18.82 22.23
N VAL A 12 -31.45 17.95 21.22
CA VAL A 12 -30.33 17.10 20.79
C VAL A 12 -29.18 17.95 20.24
N VAL A 13 -29.47 18.95 19.39
CA VAL A 13 -28.46 19.86 18.85
C VAL A 13 -27.81 20.67 19.98
N ALA A 14 -28.59 21.21 20.92
CA ALA A 14 -28.06 21.92 22.09
C ALA A 14 -27.16 21.02 22.97
N ALA A 15 -27.55 19.77 23.20
CA ALA A 15 -26.75 18.81 23.94
C ALA A 15 -25.44 18.44 23.22
N LEU A 16 -25.47 18.29 21.89
CA LEU A 16 -24.27 18.06 21.07
C LEU A 16 -23.33 19.27 21.08
N ILE A 17 -23.87 20.49 20.98
CA ILE A 17 -23.08 21.73 21.10
C ILE A 17 -22.45 21.82 22.49
N ALA A 18 -23.22 21.58 23.56
CA ALA A 18 -22.70 21.59 24.93
C ALA A 18 -21.60 20.54 25.14
N LEU A 19 -21.74 19.35 24.56
CA LEU A 19 -20.71 18.31 24.58
C LEU A 19 -19.43 18.78 23.87
N VAL A 20 -19.54 19.29 22.64
CA VAL A 20 -18.40 19.80 21.86
C VAL A 20 -17.70 20.96 22.57
N VAL A 21 -18.45 21.90 23.15
CA VAL A 21 -17.89 23.02 23.93
C VAL A 21 -17.20 22.50 25.21
N SER A 22 -17.79 21.54 25.92
CA SER A 22 -17.18 20.96 27.14
C SER A 22 -15.88 20.20 26.86
N GLN A 23 -15.72 19.69 25.64
CA GLN A 23 -14.55 18.96 25.18
C GLN A 23 -13.66 19.79 24.24
N PHE A 24 -13.91 21.10 24.10
CA PHE A 24 -13.30 21.91 23.06
C PHE A 24 -11.78 21.92 23.15
N GLU A 25 -11.19 22.04 24.35
CA GLU A 25 -9.73 21.99 24.54
C GLU A 25 -9.13 20.63 24.16
N ALA A 26 -9.79 19.52 24.54
CA ALA A 26 -9.36 18.17 24.17
C ALA A 26 -9.48 17.92 22.65
N LEU A 27 -10.49 18.51 22.02
CA LEU A 27 -10.72 18.46 20.58
C LEU A 27 -9.74 19.37 19.82
N ALA A 28 -9.50 20.60 20.26
CA ALA A 28 -8.54 21.54 19.68
C ALA A 28 -7.09 21.03 19.78
N GLY A 29 -6.76 20.36 20.89
CA GLY A 29 -5.52 19.60 21.06
C GLY A 29 -5.40 18.35 20.16
N SER A 30 -6.46 17.92 19.49
CA SER A 30 -6.43 16.76 18.59
C SER A 30 -5.74 17.09 17.26
N ARG A 31 -5.06 16.09 16.68
CA ARG A 31 -4.38 16.21 15.38
C ARG A 31 -5.34 16.53 14.22
N GLN A 32 -6.62 16.27 14.40
CA GLN A 32 -7.68 16.49 13.41
C GLN A 32 -8.03 17.98 13.28
N LEU A 33 -8.14 18.69 14.42
CA LEU A 33 -8.43 20.13 14.42
C LEU A 33 -7.18 20.99 14.22
N GLN A 34 -5.99 20.47 14.57
CA GLN A 34 -4.69 21.05 14.22
C GLN A 34 -4.45 21.25 12.71
N ILE A 35 -5.23 20.60 11.84
CA ILE A 35 -5.17 20.85 10.37
C ILE A 35 -5.67 22.26 10.03
N LEU A 36 -6.49 22.88 10.88
CA LEU A 36 -7.02 24.23 10.69
C LEU A 36 -6.06 25.34 11.17
N ASP A 37 -5.04 25.00 11.99
CA ASP A 37 -3.91 25.88 12.32
C ASP A 37 -2.57 25.15 12.10
N LEU A 38 -2.14 25.17 10.84
CA LEU A 38 -0.85 24.65 10.40
C LEU A 38 0.32 25.57 10.80
N SER A 39 0.05 26.84 11.12
CA SER A 39 1.05 27.85 11.48
C SER A 39 1.59 27.67 12.90
N GLY A 40 0.71 27.40 13.88
CA GLY A 40 1.10 27.24 15.28
C GLY A 40 1.61 25.84 15.67
N THR A 41 1.48 24.84 14.79
CA THR A 41 1.68 23.44 15.17
C THR A 41 3.12 22.94 15.00
N SER A 42 3.71 22.50 16.11
CA SER A 42 5.09 21.97 16.19
C SER A 42 5.40 20.85 15.18
N SER A 43 4.39 20.05 14.80
CA SER A 43 4.53 18.99 13.80
C SER A 43 4.72 19.49 12.36
N TRP A 44 4.23 20.69 12.01
CA TRP A 44 4.46 21.28 10.69
C TRP A 44 5.86 21.88 10.60
N LEU A 45 6.24 22.69 11.59
CA LEU A 45 7.60 23.26 11.69
C LEU A 45 8.68 22.15 11.72
N ALA A 46 8.44 21.06 12.45
CA ALA A 46 9.33 19.89 12.43
C ALA A 46 9.48 19.28 11.03
N ARG A 47 8.40 19.16 10.23
CA ARG A 47 8.49 18.67 8.85
C ARG A 47 9.29 19.61 7.95
N GLN A 48 9.12 20.92 8.11
CA GLN A 48 9.90 21.90 7.35
C GLN A 48 11.39 21.82 7.68
N ASN A 49 11.75 21.77 8.97
CA ASN A 49 13.13 21.61 9.42
C ASN A 49 13.76 20.30 8.92
N LEU A 50 13.03 19.19 8.95
CA LEU A 50 13.50 17.90 8.41
C LEU A 50 13.61 17.91 6.88
N GLY A 51 12.75 18.65 6.19
CA GLY A 51 12.83 18.88 4.74
C GLY A 51 14.07 19.69 4.36
N GLN A 52 14.34 20.80 5.06
CA GLN A 52 15.53 21.63 4.83
C GLN A 52 16.83 20.83 5.06
N ARG A 53 16.93 20.11 6.19
CA ARG A 53 18.09 19.24 6.48
C ARG A 53 18.32 18.17 5.42
N ALA A 54 17.25 17.63 4.83
CA ALA A 54 17.37 16.68 3.73
C ALA A 54 17.91 17.34 2.45
N VAL A 55 17.50 18.57 2.14
CA VAL A 55 18.09 19.34 1.03
C VAL A 55 19.58 19.62 1.28
N GLU A 56 19.94 20.05 2.48
CA GLU A 56 21.35 20.27 2.88
C GLU A 56 22.19 19.00 2.69
N GLN A 57 21.71 17.83 3.18
CA GLN A 57 22.40 16.54 2.99
C GLN A 57 22.49 16.08 1.53
N ILE A 58 21.48 16.39 0.69
CA ILE A 58 21.52 16.13 -0.75
C ILE A 58 22.56 17.03 -1.43
N LEU A 59 22.71 18.29 -1.01
CA LEU A 59 23.73 19.19 -1.55
C LEU A 59 25.16 18.76 -1.14
N GLU A 60 25.34 18.23 0.08
CA GLU A 60 26.63 17.66 0.51
C GLU A 60 27.03 16.42 -0.31
N ASN A 61 26.09 15.48 -0.54
CA ASN A 61 26.38 14.17 -1.13
C ASN A 61 25.32 13.74 -2.18
N PRO A 62 25.19 14.46 -3.31
CA PRO A 62 24.05 14.29 -4.22
C PRO A 62 24.02 12.93 -4.94
N LEU A 63 25.18 12.35 -5.24
CA LEU A 63 25.30 11.12 -6.04
C LEU A 63 25.13 9.84 -5.21
N LEU A 64 25.85 9.74 -4.09
CA LEU A 64 25.86 8.56 -3.22
C LEU A 64 24.83 8.64 -2.08
N GLY A 65 24.38 9.84 -1.74
CA GLY A 65 23.61 10.09 -0.53
C GLY A 65 24.45 9.92 0.74
N ARG A 66 23.76 9.92 1.87
CA ARG A 66 24.28 9.71 3.22
C ARG A 66 23.32 8.78 3.98
N PHE A 67 23.43 7.48 3.71
CA PHE A 67 22.66 6.44 4.41
C PHE A 67 22.79 6.62 5.93
N GLY A 68 21.67 6.63 6.67
CA GLY A 68 21.71 6.88 8.11
C GLY A 68 21.87 8.35 8.52
N GLY A 69 22.05 9.29 7.59
CA GLY A 69 22.37 10.70 7.89
C GLY A 69 21.37 11.37 8.84
N HIS A 70 20.10 11.01 8.71
CA HIS A 70 19.00 11.42 9.59
C HIS A 70 19.18 11.04 11.07
N ILE A 71 19.81 9.90 11.42
CA ILE A 71 20.16 9.54 12.80
C ILE A 71 21.22 10.52 13.32
N SER A 72 22.28 10.74 12.53
CA SER A 72 23.39 11.63 12.91
C SER A 72 23.03 13.12 12.99
N SER A 73 21.91 13.54 12.39
CA SER A 73 21.51 14.95 12.31
C SER A 73 20.22 15.30 13.08
N ALA A 74 19.50 14.33 13.61
CA ALA A 74 18.26 14.56 14.35
C ALA A 74 18.30 13.99 15.78
N GLU A 75 19.33 13.24 16.16
CA GLU A 75 19.54 12.61 17.48
C GLU A 75 18.40 11.68 17.94
N VAL A 76 17.39 11.44 17.09
CA VAL A 76 16.17 10.70 17.39
C VAL A 76 15.86 9.74 16.25
N THR A 77 15.61 8.48 16.61
CA THR A 77 15.14 7.43 15.69
C THR A 77 13.83 7.85 15.04
N GLY A 78 13.86 8.16 13.73
CA GLY A 78 12.69 8.64 12.98
C GLY A 78 12.81 10.05 12.41
N GLY A 79 13.93 10.76 12.60
CA GLY A 79 14.21 12.10 12.05
C GLY A 79 14.38 12.20 10.52
N TYR A 80 13.58 11.47 9.75
CA TYR A 80 13.60 11.49 8.28
C TYR A 80 12.76 12.64 7.71
N ALA A 81 13.15 13.17 6.55
CA ALA A 81 12.23 13.91 5.71
C ALA A 81 11.01 13.03 5.37
N HIS A 82 9.81 13.53 5.63
CA HIS A 82 8.55 12.82 5.40
C HIS A 82 8.08 12.96 3.95
N SER A 83 8.98 12.69 3.01
CA SER A 83 8.75 12.80 1.57
C SER A 83 9.77 11.97 0.77
N MET A 84 9.64 11.98 -0.55
CA MET A 84 10.55 11.35 -1.51
C MET A 84 12.02 11.74 -1.33
N LEU A 85 12.31 12.90 -0.74
CA LEU A 85 13.68 13.34 -0.43
C LEU A 85 14.41 12.35 0.50
N SER A 86 13.69 11.61 1.34
CA SER A 86 14.27 10.55 2.17
C SER A 86 14.93 9.43 1.35
N ALA A 87 14.42 9.11 0.16
CA ALA A 87 15.04 8.14 -0.73
C ALA A 87 16.36 8.68 -1.31
N TRP A 88 16.40 9.96 -1.67
CA TRP A 88 17.62 10.62 -2.16
C TRP A 88 18.68 10.74 -1.06
N VAL A 89 18.30 11.21 0.14
CA VAL A 89 19.21 11.28 1.29
C VAL A 89 19.84 9.91 1.58
N ASN A 90 19.07 8.81 1.57
CA ASN A 90 19.62 7.51 2.01
C ASN A 90 20.28 6.69 0.89
N TYR A 91 19.92 6.89 -0.38
CA TYR A 91 20.39 6.05 -1.50
C TYR A 91 21.00 6.84 -2.67
N GLY A 92 21.18 8.15 -2.51
CA GLY A 92 21.71 9.03 -3.54
C GLY A 92 20.80 9.19 -4.75
N LEU A 93 21.31 9.87 -5.78
CA LEU A 93 20.58 10.11 -7.02
C LEU A 93 20.15 8.80 -7.71
N LEU A 94 21.04 7.79 -7.76
CA LEU A 94 20.74 6.54 -8.44
C LEU A 94 19.59 5.78 -7.75
N GLY A 95 19.65 5.61 -6.43
CA GLY A 95 18.60 4.93 -5.67
C GLY A 95 17.28 5.72 -5.68
N PHE A 96 17.33 7.05 -5.64
CA PHE A 96 16.17 7.91 -5.81
C PHE A 96 15.50 7.74 -7.17
N VAL A 97 16.27 7.82 -8.27
CA VAL A 97 15.76 7.67 -9.64
C VAL A 97 15.16 6.28 -9.86
N LEU A 98 15.79 5.22 -9.36
CA LEU A 98 15.24 3.87 -9.44
C LEU A 98 13.94 3.72 -8.62
N TYR A 99 13.94 4.13 -7.36
CA TYR A 99 12.78 4.04 -6.47
C TYR A 99 11.57 4.82 -7.00
N LEU A 100 11.79 6.07 -7.41
CA LEU A 100 10.75 6.92 -7.96
C LEU A 100 10.33 6.42 -9.34
N GLY A 101 11.28 6.02 -10.20
CA GLY A 101 11.01 5.47 -11.53
C GLY A 101 10.17 4.20 -11.52
N LEU A 102 10.45 3.23 -10.62
CA LEU A 102 9.61 2.04 -10.45
C LEU A 102 8.19 2.41 -10.00
N THR A 103 8.06 3.31 -9.02
CA THR A 103 6.75 3.73 -8.50
C THR A 103 5.94 4.48 -9.57
N VAL A 104 6.57 5.43 -10.27
CA VAL A 104 5.97 6.24 -11.33
C VAL A 104 5.54 5.35 -12.51
N SER A 105 6.42 4.44 -12.95
CA SER A 105 6.09 3.51 -14.06
C SER A 105 4.99 2.51 -13.70
N ALA A 106 4.97 1.98 -12.47
CA ALA A 106 3.89 1.12 -11.99
C ALA A 106 2.54 1.84 -11.90
N PHE A 107 2.53 3.08 -11.38
CA PHE A 107 1.33 3.91 -11.34
C PHE A 107 0.82 4.24 -12.75
N PHE A 108 1.65 4.83 -13.61
CA PHE A 108 1.21 5.25 -14.95
C PHE A 108 0.87 4.06 -15.85
N GLY A 109 1.59 2.94 -15.74
CA GLY A 109 1.26 1.71 -16.47
C GLY A 109 -0.10 1.13 -16.08
N ALA A 110 -0.38 1.03 -14.76
CA ALA A 110 -1.69 0.58 -14.28
C ALA A 110 -2.81 1.58 -14.62
N ALA A 111 -2.56 2.90 -14.49
CA ALA A 111 -3.51 3.95 -14.85
C ALA A 111 -3.84 3.94 -16.35
N TYR A 112 -2.83 3.84 -17.22
CA TYR A 112 -3.03 3.71 -18.67
C TYR A 112 -3.89 2.48 -19.00
N ARG A 113 -3.60 1.33 -18.39
CA ARG A 113 -4.37 0.11 -18.64
C ARG A 113 -5.83 0.22 -18.18
N MET A 114 -6.07 0.78 -16.98
CA MET A 114 -7.41 0.89 -16.42
C MET A 114 -8.28 2.00 -17.06
N LEU A 115 -7.66 3.10 -17.48
CA LEU A 115 -8.35 4.30 -17.98
C LEU A 115 -8.41 4.39 -19.51
N VAL A 116 -7.35 3.97 -20.22
CA VAL A 116 -7.26 4.08 -21.69
C VAL A 116 -7.60 2.76 -22.38
N VAL A 117 -7.06 1.64 -21.88
CA VAL A 117 -7.39 0.30 -22.43
C VAL A 117 -8.72 -0.23 -21.87
N GLY A 118 -9.19 0.32 -20.75
CA GLY A 118 -10.46 -0.09 -20.12
C GLY A 118 -10.40 -1.42 -19.38
N ASP A 119 -9.19 -1.93 -19.09
CA ASP A 119 -9.01 -3.21 -18.40
C ASP A 119 -9.37 -3.07 -16.91
N ARG A 120 -10.54 -3.63 -16.53
CA ARG A 120 -11.08 -3.56 -15.17
C ARG A 120 -10.90 -4.86 -14.38
N ALA A 121 -10.03 -5.77 -14.82
CA ALA A 121 -9.73 -6.98 -14.06
C ALA A 121 -9.18 -6.61 -12.66
N ALA A 122 -9.51 -7.42 -11.65
CA ALA A 122 -9.22 -7.13 -10.24
C ALA A 122 -7.73 -6.81 -9.97
N GLY A 123 -6.81 -7.49 -10.66
CA GLY A 123 -5.38 -7.23 -10.58
C GLY A 123 -4.98 -5.82 -11.03
N TRP A 124 -5.58 -5.28 -12.09
CA TRP A 124 -5.33 -3.91 -12.56
C TRP A 124 -5.92 -2.85 -11.64
N VAL A 125 -7.14 -3.07 -11.14
CA VAL A 125 -7.79 -2.17 -10.18
C VAL A 125 -6.98 -2.13 -8.87
N PHE A 126 -6.51 -3.28 -8.38
CA PHE A 126 -5.64 -3.34 -7.22
C PHE A 126 -4.30 -2.63 -7.47
N ALA A 127 -3.60 -2.98 -8.56
CA ALA A 127 -2.32 -2.37 -8.93
C ALA A 127 -2.41 -0.84 -9.08
N PHE A 128 -3.46 -0.33 -9.72
CA PHE A 128 -3.71 1.11 -9.81
C PHE A 128 -3.89 1.73 -8.42
N SER A 129 -4.80 1.16 -7.62
CA SER A 129 -5.19 1.73 -6.32
C SER A 129 -4.01 1.79 -5.34
N ILE A 130 -3.22 0.71 -5.23
CA ILE A 130 -2.08 0.67 -4.32
C ILE A 130 -0.95 1.60 -4.79
N ASN A 131 -0.64 1.66 -6.09
CA ASN A 131 0.42 2.54 -6.60
C ASN A 131 0.01 4.02 -6.55
N PHE A 132 -1.26 4.35 -6.74
CA PHE A 132 -1.78 5.71 -6.53
C PHE A 132 -1.60 6.17 -5.09
N VAL A 133 -2.04 5.37 -4.11
CA VAL A 133 -1.88 5.68 -2.68
C VAL A 133 -0.40 5.75 -2.29
N CYS A 134 0.43 4.84 -2.80
CA CYS A 134 1.88 4.89 -2.58
C CYS A 134 2.49 6.17 -3.15
N LEU A 135 2.26 6.51 -4.41
CA LEU A 135 2.82 7.71 -5.05
C LEU A 135 2.42 8.99 -4.31
N LEU A 136 1.13 9.14 -3.97
CA LEU A 136 0.61 10.28 -3.22
C LEU A 136 1.35 10.46 -1.89
N LEU A 137 1.50 9.37 -1.13
CA LEU A 137 2.13 9.39 0.19
C LEU A 137 3.67 9.49 0.10
N ILE A 138 4.33 8.92 -0.91
CA ILE A 138 5.77 9.11 -1.20
C ILE A 138 6.04 10.61 -1.37
N VAL A 139 5.24 11.30 -2.17
CA VAL A 139 5.44 12.72 -2.46
C VAL A 139 5.16 13.59 -1.22
N LEU A 140 4.07 13.30 -0.48
CA LEU A 140 3.52 14.23 0.50
C LEU A 140 3.86 13.95 1.98
N ALA A 141 4.09 12.69 2.38
CA ALA A 141 3.92 12.32 3.80
C ALA A 141 4.79 11.19 4.35
N LYS A 142 5.40 10.33 3.53
CA LYS A 142 6.02 9.08 3.97
C LYS A 142 7.49 8.96 3.55
N PRO A 143 8.38 8.54 4.47
CA PRO A 143 9.75 8.22 4.13
C PRO A 143 9.86 6.84 3.46
N VAL A 144 10.97 6.61 2.75
CA VAL A 144 11.22 5.46 1.86
C VAL A 144 11.15 4.05 2.49
N PHE A 145 11.23 3.91 3.82
CA PHE A 145 11.46 2.63 4.53
C PHE A 145 10.24 1.70 4.69
N TRP A 146 9.08 2.11 4.19
CA TRP A 146 7.86 1.32 4.17
C TRP A 146 7.80 0.28 3.03
N PRO A 147 7.17 -0.90 3.25
CA PRO A 147 7.11 -1.97 2.24
C PRO A 147 5.99 -1.81 1.19
N LEU A 148 5.05 -0.88 1.37
CA LEU A 148 3.88 -0.74 0.48
C LEU A 148 4.22 -0.43 -0.99
N PRO A 149 5.23 0.40 -1.33
CA PRO A 149 5.66 0.60 -2.72
C PRO A 149 6.12 -0.71 -3.38
N ALA A 150 6.83 -1.59 -2.66
CA ALA A 150 7.25 -2.88 -3.20
C ALA A 150 6.06 -3.81 -3.48
N LEU A 151 5.02 -3.80 -2.61
CA LEU A 151 3.75 -4.46 -2.90
C LEU A 151 3.08 -3.89 -4.16
N GLY A 152 3.14 -2.57 -4.37
CA GLY A 152 2.63 -1.91 -5.57
C GLY A 152 3.36 -2.31 -6.85
N TRP A 153 4.70 -2.38 -6.82
CA TRP A 153 5.48 -2.87 -7.95
C TRP A 153 5.16 -4.34 -8.27
N GLY A 154 5.05 -5.19 -7.24
CA GLY A 154 4.68 -6.59 -7.37
C GLY A 154 3.27 -6.79 -7.96
N ALA A 155 2.29 -6.00 -7.51
CA ALA A 155 0.93 -6.01 -8.04
C ALA A 155 0.89 -5.65 -9.53
N TYR A 156 1.62 -4.60 -9.93
CA TYR A 156 1.73 -4.19 -11.33
C TYR A 156 2.43 -5.25 -12.20
N ALA A 157 3.53 -5.84 -11.71
CA ALA A 157 4.23 -6.92 -12.40
C ALA A 157 3.36 -8.18 -12.57
N ASN A 158 2.58 -8.54 -11.55
CA ASN A 158 1.65 -9.67 -11.61
C ASN A 158 0.51 -9.43 -12.61
N ALA A 159 -0.05 -8.22 -12.65
CA ALA A 159 -1.08 -7.84 -13.62
C ALA A 159 -0.54 -7.90 -15.07
N LEU A 160 0.69 -7.42 -15.29
CA LEU A 160 1.40 -7.56 -16.58
C LEU A 160 1.64 -9.03 -16.97
N ALA A 161 2.06 -9.89 -16.04
CA ALA A 161 2.29 -11.30 -16.31
C ALA A 161 0.98 -12.04 -16.67
N THR A 162 -0.08 -11.80 -15.90
CA THR A 162 -1.40 -12.41 -16.12
C THR A 162 -1.98 -12.00 -17.47
N ALA A 163 -1.89 -10.71 -17.83
CA ALA A 163 -2.34 -10.20 -19.12
C ALA A 163 -1.58 -10.78 -20.33
N ARG A 164 -0.34 -11.28 -20.13
CA ARG A 164 0.45 -11.97 -21.18
C ARG A 164 0.07 -13.44 -21.36
N TRP A 165 -0.54 -14.08 -20.35
CA TRP A 165 -0.89 -15.51 -20.38
C TRP A 165 -2.36 -15.77 -20.71
N ALA A 166 -3.23 -14.78 -20.54
CA ALA A 166 -4.63 -14.82 -20.99
C ALA A 166 -4.90 -15.18 -22.47
N PRO A 167 -4.01 -14.90 -23.47
CA PRO A 167 -4.34 -15.12 -24.89
C PRO A 167 -4.51 -16.57 -25.39
N GLY A 168 -4.49 -17.60 -24.53
CA GLY A 168 -4.42 -19.00 -24.96
C GLY A 168 -5.30 -20.02 -24.25
N SER A 169 -6.12 -19.64 -23.25
CA SER A 169 -6.88 -20.62 -22.45
C SER A 169 -8.27 -20.98 -22.99
N ASP A 170 -8.87 -20.15 -23.85
CA ASP A 170 -10.27 -20.33 -24.26
C ASP A 170 -10.44 -21.24 -25.50
N THR A 171 -9.46 -21.27 -26.41
CA THR A 171 -9.50 -22.15 -27.59
C THR A 171 -9.34 -23.64 -27.23
N ALA A 172 -8.65 -23.97 -26.14
CA ALA A 172 -8.42 -25.36 -25.74
C ALA A 172 -9.60 -26.00 -24.98
N ARG A 173 -10.64 -25.23 -24.61
CA ARG A 173 -11.75 -25.71 -23.77
C ARG A 173 -13.09 -25.85 -24.52
N GLN A 174 -13.22 -25.30 -25.73
CA GLN A 174 -14.44 -25.45 -26.54
C GLN A 174 -14.46 -26.72 -27.40
N ASP A 175 -13.31 -27.23 -27.84
CA ASP A 175 -13.23 -28.43 -28.72
C ASP A 175 -13.51 -29.77 -28.01
N GLY A 176 -13.68 -29.77 -26.68
CA GLY A 176 -13.88 -30.99 -25.86
C GLY A 176 -15.31 -31.25 -25.36
N ALA A 177 -16.28 -30.38 -25.68
CA ALA A 177 -17.59 -30.36 -24.99
C ALA A 177 -18.81 -30.62 -25.88
N THR A 178 -18.62 -31.07 -27.13
CA THR A 178 -19.71 -31.41 -28.05
C THR A 178 -19.55 -32.82 -28.63
N GLY A 179 -19.95 -33.85 -27.87
CA GLY A 179 -20.00 -35.21 -28.41
C GLY A 179 -20.13 -36.37 -27.41
N ALA A 180 -21.29 -36.52 -26.75
CA ALA A 180 -21.92 -37.81 -26.45
C ALA A 180 -23.26 -37.61 -25.69
N HIS A 181 -24.30 -38.30 -26.13
CA HIS A 181 -25.66 -38.32 -25.55
C HIS A 181 -25.94 -39.72 -24.97
N HIS A 182 -26.73 -39.79 -23.88
CA HIS A 182 -27.42 -40.99 -23.37
C HIS A 182 -26.51 -42.17 -22.89
N ASP A 183 -26.90 -43.00 -21.91
CA ASP A 183 -28.16 -43.09 -21.17
C ASP A 183 -28.01 -43.76 -19.77
N GLU A 184 -29.13 -43.79 -19.04
CA GLU A 184 -29.49 -44.73 -17.97
C GLU A 184 -28.91 -44.65 -16.54
N SER A 185 -29.75 -45.14 -15.64
CA SER A 185 -29.74 -44.99 -14.18
C SER A 185 -29.25 -46.25 -13.45
N GLY A 186 -28.53 -46.08 -12.32
CA GLY A 186 -28.20 -47.17 -11.40
C GLY A 186 -27.88 -46.66 -10.00
N GLN A 187 -28.46 -47.27 -8.97
CA GLN A 187 -28.37 -46.88 -7.56
C GLN A 187 -27.71 -48.01 -6.73
N HIS A 188 -27.03 -47.65 -5.62
CA HIS A 188 -26.24 -48.54 -4.75
C HIS A 188 -24.95 -49.11 -5.42
N ASP A 189 -23.82 -49.32 -4.74
CA ASP A 189 -23.63 -49.50 -3.29
C ASP A 189 -22.18 -49.21 -2.81
N ALA A 190 -21.96 -49.36 -1.48
CA ALA A 190 -20.69 -49.62 -0.79
C ALA A 190 -19.62 -48.50 -0.65
N ALA A 191 -19.30 -48.20 0.62
CA ALA A 191 -18.08 -47.50 1.07
C ALA A 191 -16.97 -48.50 1.44
N ARG A 192 -15.74 -47.97 1.69
CA ARG A 192 -14.44 -48.67 1.88
C ARG A 192 -13.88 -49.23 0.55
N ASP A 193 -12.60 -49.13 0.20
CA ASP A 193 -11.41 -48.51 0.81
C ASP A 193 -10.31 -48.41 -0.30
N SER A 194 -9.13 -47.77 -0.20
CA SER A 194 -8.43 -47.09 0.90
C SER A 194 -7.26 -46.20 0.38
N GLN A 195 -6.93 -45.12 1.11
CA GLN A 195 -5.55 -44.71 1.47
C GLN A 195 -4.53 -44.16 0.42
N GLY A 196 -4.10 -42.90 0.63
CA GLY A 196 -2.66 -42.57 0.56
C GLY A 196 -2.14 -41.54 -0.46
N ARG A 197 -2.21 -40.24 -0.14
CA ARG A 197 -0.99 -39.39 -0.02
C ARG A 197 -1.28 -38.06 0.67
N ASN A 198 -0.46 -37.71 1.65
CA ASN A 198 -0.51 -36.43 2.37
C ASN A 198 0.92 -35.86 2.32
N ASP A 199 1.20 -34.98 1.36
CA ASP A 199 2.56 -34.49 1.12
C ASP A 199 2.82 -33.20 1.93
N ASN A 200 2.85 -33.35 3.27
CA ASN A 200 3.23 -32.31 4.23
C ASN A 200 4.48 -32.75 5.01
N GLU A 201 5.68 -32.51 4.47
CA GLU A 201 6.93 -32.65 5.22
C GLU A 201 7.76 -31.36 5.16
N SER A 202 7.74 -30.63 6.28
CA SER A 202 8.74 -29.63 6.65
C SER A 202 10.01 -30.35 7.14
N GLY A 203 11.17 -30.10 6.53
CA GLY A 203 12.40 -30.83 6.86
C GLY A 203 13.71 -30.05 6.68
N THR A 204 14.08 -29.26 7.68
CA THR A 204 15.47 -28.91 8.05
C THR A 204 15.54 -28.89 9.59
N PRO A 205 16.71 -29.03 10.26
CA PRO A 205 18.09 -29.06 9.74
C PRO A 205 19.01 -30.18 10.30
N ASP A 206 20.15 -30.44 9.65
CA ASP A 206 21.42 -30.68 10.39
C ASP A 206 22.62 -30.29 9.50
N LEU A 207 23.40 -29.29 9.93
CA LEU A 207 24.69 -28.91 9.34
C LEU A 207 25.69 -28.72 10.48
N ARG A 208 26.33 -29.81 10.88
CA ARG A 208 27.45 -29.76 11.82
C ARG A 208 28.71 -29.25 11.13
N PRO A 209 29.57 -28.47 11.81
CA PRO A 209 30.81 -27.99 11.25
C PRO A 209 31.88 -29.10 11.21
N SER A 210 32.59 -29.20 10.09
CA SER A 210 33.82 -30.00 9.99
C SER A 210 35.00 -29.17 10.50
N ALA A 211 35.77 -29.72 11.44
CA ALA A 211 37.05 -29.15 11.84
C ALA A 211 38.18 -29.77 11.03
N LEU A 212 38.98 -28.92 10.35
CA LEU A 212 40.40 -29.08 10.01
C LEU A 212 40.99 -27.69 9.73
#